data_AF-A0A014R110-F1
#
_entry.id   AF-A0A014R110-F1
#
_cell.length_a   1.000
_cell.length_b   1.000
_cell.length_c   1.000
_cell.angle_alpha   90.00
_cell.angle_beta   90.00
_cell.angle_gamma   90.00
#
_symmetry.space_group_name_H-M   'P 1'
#
loop_
_entity.id
_entity.type
_entity.pdbx_description
1 polymer ?
#
loop_
_entity_poly.entity_id
_entity_poly.type
_entity_poly.pdbx_seq_one_letter_code
_entity_poly.pdbx_strand_id
1 'polypeptide(L)'
;MGLLLICFLISGFFTILTYFLPIMRNLPIFGTVAANTWLWTLNPSLAYVGQGVIMGTETTLHMTLGAIVGWGILSPLAKFKGWAPGPVDDWEHGSKGWIVWVSLAIMLVDAVVSLGYVGCRSIPSFPEIRFIENFSKRLRKAREHIFGDSPLQYTLLQNQDEDFQPHTPDTANDTMEASRDDNDDVDRNDDGDGDGDDDDDAPADQRIGGRLVVIGLITSIILCIGTTHFVFGDLVPLYATVIAVFIALLLSIMGVRALGETDLNPVSGISKLAQLFFALIIPQSNKSSVLINLVAGAVSEAGALQAGDLMQDLKTGHLLGAAPNAQFWGQVIGATAGAILSAFIYRIYTSVYAIPGDLFQVPTAYVWIFTARLVTGQGLPYMAKEWALGAGIVFAVTTLIRTAGVDKWWRPYVPGGIAVAVGIYNVPSFTLARAVGGIICWYWTRILGRSNAQLIILASVRQT
;
A
#
# COMPACT_ATOMS: atom_id res chain seq x y z
N MET A 1 -0.91 -2.23 28.33
CA MET A 1 -0.98 -0.77 28.56
C MET A 1 0.35 -0.13 28.96
N GLY A 2 1.08 -0.63 29.97
CA GLY A 2 2.30 0.03 30.47
C GLY A 2 3.39 0.30 29.42
N LEU A 3 3.62 -0.63 28.49
CA LEU A 3 4.59 -0.46 27.41
C LEU A 3 4.21 0.68 26.44
N LEU A 4 2.93 0.81 26.11
CA LEU A 4 2.42 1.88 25.24
C LEU A 4 2.61 3.25 25.89
N LEU A 5 2.34 3.34 27.20
CA LEU A 5 2.49 4.57 27.98
C LEU A 5 3.97 4.98 28.06
N ILE A 6 4.88 4.02 28.27
CA ILE A 6 6.33 4.28 28.25
C ILE A 6 6.76 4.77 26.86
N CYS A 7 6.32 4.12 25.78
CA CYS A 7 6.65 4.54 24.42
C CYS A 7 6.12 5.95 24.09
N PHE A 8 4.90 6.28 24.54
CA PHE A 8 4.31 7.61 24.41
C PHE A 8 5.12 8.65 25.19
N LEU A 9 5.46 8.39 26.46
CA LEU A 9 6.25 9.31 27.28
C LEU A 9 7.64 9.56 26.70
N ILE A 10 8.33 8.51 26.23
CA ILE A 10 9.64 8.65 25.58
C ILE A 10 9.52 9.49 24.31
N SER A 11 8.49 9.24 23.48
CA SER A 11 8.26 9.99 22.25
C SER A 11 7.93 11.46 22.55
N GLY A 12 7.02 11.72 23.48
CA GLY A 12 6.64 13.07 23.90
C GLY A 12 7.81 13.85 24.49
N PHE A 13 8.60 13.21 25.36
CA PHE A 13 9.83 13.80 25.89
C PHE A 13 10.82 14.14 24.77
N PHE A 14 11.02 13.22 23.82
CA PHE A 14 11.89 13.46 22.68
C PHE A 14 11.40 14.62 21.80
N THR A 15 10.09 14.71 21.55
CA THR A 15 9.50 15.84 20.81
C THR A 15 9.75 17.16 21.51
N ILE A 16 9.52 17.24 22.82
CA ILE A 16 9.81 18.44 23.63
C ILE A 16 11.32 18.77 23.59
N LEU A 17 12.18 17.77 23.73
CA LEU A 17 13.63 17.96 23.68
C LEU A 17 14.09 18.52 22.32
N THR A 18 13.55 18.01 21.21
CA THR A 18 13.88 18.51 19.86
C THR A 18 13.33 19.91 19.59
N TYR A 19 12.38 20.41 20.38
CA TYR A 19 11.94 21.80 20.32
C TYR A 19 13.02 22.73 20.91
N PHE A 20 13.60 22.38 22.05
CA PHE A 20 14.65 23.17 22.71
C PHE A 20 16.05 22.97 22.09
N LEU A 21 16.31 21.82 21.47
CA LEU A 21 17.57 21.49 20.80
C LEU A 21 17.32 21.18 19.31
N PRO A 22 17.13 22.19 18.44
CA PRO A 22 16.80 21.99 17.02
C PRO A 22 17.84 21.19 16.25
N ILE A 23 19.11 21.19 16.69
CA ILE A 23 20.19 20.42 16.08
C ILE A 23 19.93 18.91 16.09
N MET A 24 19.13 18.43 17.05
CA MET A 24 18.73 17.03 17.15
C MET A 24 17.81 16.59 15.99
N ARG A 25 17.21 17.53 15.23
CA ARG A 25 16.35 17.21 14.08
C ARG A 25 17.14 16.90 12.81
N ASN A 26 18.33 17.48 12.67
CA ASN A 26 19.17 17.43 11.48
C ASN A 26 20.61 17.08 11.87
N LEU A 27 20.84 15.84 12.31
CA LEU A 27 22.17 15.42 12.75
C LEU A 27 23.11 15.28 11.53
N PRO A 28 24.24 16.00 11.48
CA PRO A 28 25.19 15.96 10.36
C PRO A 28 26.12 14.74 10.47
N ILE A 29 25.57 13.52 10.38
CA ILE A 29 26.31 12.28 10.59
C ILE A 29 27.46 12.06 9.58
N PHE A 30 27.35 12.62 8.38
CA PHE A 30 28.35 12.52 7.31
C PHE A 30 29.18 13.82 7.15
N GLY A 31 29.16 14.69 8.17
CA GLY A 31 29.84 15.98 8.16
C GLY A 31 28.96 17.15 7.71
N THR A 32 29.44 18.37 7.95
CA THR A 32 28.69 19.61 7.76
C THR A 32 28.44 19.95 6.28
N VAL A 33 29.37 19.60 5.39
CA VAL A 33 29.22 19.83 3.94
C VAL A 33 28.15 18.93 3.36
N ALA A 34 28.13 17.65 3.73
CA ALA A 34 27.10 16.70 3.29
C ALA A 34 25.71 17.12 3.79
N ALA A 35 25.62 17.57 5.05
CA ALA A 35 24.39 18.05 5.66
C ALA A 35 23.84 19.33 5.00
N ASN A 36 24.66 20.38 4.88
CA ASN A 36 24.18 21.70 4.47
C ASN A 36 24.08 21.85 2.94
N THR A 37 24.96 21.20 2.18
CA THR A 37 24.98 21.33 0.71
C THR A 37 24.15 20.24 0.03
N TRP A 38 24.16 19.03 0.58
CA TRP A 38 23.57 17.85 -0.08
C TRP A 38 22.40 17.22 0.69
N LEU A 39 21.96 17.85 1.78
CA LEU A 39 20.83 17.42 2.61
C LEU A 39 21.00 16.03 3.23
N TRP A 40 22.24 15.54 3.34
CA TRP A 40 22.59 14.30 4.03
C TRP A 40 22.65 14.56 5.53
N THR A 41 21.47 14.57 6.15
CA THR A 41 21.30 14.61 7.61
C THR A 41 20.62 13.33 8.08
N LEU A 42 20.66 13.05 9.38
CA LEU A 42 19.84 12.02 10.00
C LEU A 42 18.80 12.70 10.88
N ASN A 43 17.53 12.40 10.66
CA ASN A 43 16.46 12.81 11.56
C ASN A 43 16.11 11.64 12.49
N PRO A 44 16.57 11.65 13.76
CA PRO A 44 16.36 10.55 14.72
C PRO A 44 14.92 10.44 15.26
N SER A 45 13.92 11.00 14.57
CA SER A 45 12.52 10.87 14.98
C SER A 45 12.11 9.40 15.09
N LEU A 46 11.62 9.04 16.28
CA LEU A 46 11.13 7.69 16.57
C LEU A 46 9.93 7.31 15.71
N ALA A 47 9.19 8.28 15.19
CA ALA A 47 8.11 8.04 14.23
C ALA A 47 8.68 7.43 12.94
N TYR A 48 9.72 8.03 12.35
CA TYR A 48 10.36 7.51 11.13
C TYR A 48 11.01 6.15 11.31
N VAL A 49 11.64 5.92 12.47
CA VAL A 49 12.16 4.61 12.84
C VAL A 49 11.02 3.59 12.94
N GLY A 50 9.89 3.96 13.56
CA GLY A 50 8.68 3.14 13.62
C GLY A 50 8.12 2.80 12.23
N GLN A 51 8.06 3.78 11.32
CA GLN A 51 7.65 3.51 9.93
C GLN A 51 8.58 2.48 9.27
N GLY A 52 9.90 2.61 9.46
CA GLY A 52 10.89 1.67 8.94
C GLY A 52 10.73 0.25 9.47
N VAL A 53 10.39 0.11 10.75
CA VAL A 53 10.06 -1.19 11.37
C VAL A 53 8.84 -1.82 10.70
N ILE A 54 7.77 -1.05 10.48
CA ILE A 54 6.52 -1.53 9.87
C ILE A 54 6.72 -1.89 8.40
N MET A 55 7.47 -1.08 7.65
CA MET A 55 7.78 -1.31 6.24
C MET A 55 8.68 -2.53 5.99
N GLY A 56 9.40 -2.98 7.03
CA GLY A 56 10.30 -4.12 6.97
C GLY A 56 11.67 -3.82 6.34
N THR A 57 12.60 -4.75 6.53
CA THR A 57 14.01 -4.60 6.12
C THR A 57 14.17 -4.52 4.60
N GLU A 58 13.41 -5.29 3.84
CA GLU A 58 13.53 -5.32 2.36
C GLU A 58 13.20 -3.95 1.76
N THR A 59 12.03 -3.41 2.09
CA THR A 59 11.56 -2.10 1.60
C THR A 59 12.51 -0.98 1.98
N THR A 60 12.98 -0.98 3.24
CA THR A 60 13.87 0.07 3.75
C THR A 60 15.27 0.01 3.14
N LEU A 61 15.79 -1.19 2.81
CA LEU A 61 17.03 -1.35 2.05
C LEU A 61 16.90 -0.82 0.62
N HIS A 62 15.82 -1.15 -0.08
CA HIS A 62 15.58 -0.64 -1.44
C HIS A 62 15.37 0.88 -1.45
N MET A 63 14.69 1.45 -0.43
CA MET A 63 14.63 2.89 -0.25
C MET A 63 16.01 3.51 -0.02
N THR A 64 16.87 2.86 0.78
CA THR A 64 18.23 3.34 1.02
C THR A 64 19.06 3.31 -0.26
N LEU A 65 18.92 2.25 -1.08
CA LEU A 65 19.50 2.19 -2.42
C LEU A 65 19.03 3.37 -3.28
N GLY A 66 17.74 3.68 -3.26
CA GLY A 66 17.19 4.85 -3.93
C GLY A 66 17.77 6.17 -3.44
N ALA A 67 17.97 6.33 -2.14
CA ALA A 67 18.61 7.53 -1.59
C ALA A 67 20.08 7.65 -2.05
N ILE A 68 20.83 6.54 -2.07
CA ILE A 68 22.22 6.54 -2.56
C ILE A 68 22.27 6.88 -4.05
N VAL A 69 21.41 6.27 -4.88
CA VAL A 69 21.38 6.54 -6.32
C VAL A 69 20.90 7.96 -6.61
N GLY A 70 19.79 8.39 -6.01
CA GLY A 70 19.21 9.71 -6.20
C GLY A 70 20.08 10.83 -5.66
N TRP A 71 20.36 10.81 -4.36
CA TRP A 71 21.04 11.90 -3.66
C TRP A 71 22.56 11.78 -3.66
N GLY A 72 23.10 10.57 -3.71
CA GLY A 72 24.55 10.33 -3.72
C GLY A 72 25.18 10.40 -5.10
N ILE A 73 24.44 10.04 -6.17
CA ILE A 73 24.97 9.96 -7.54
C ILE A 73 24.29 10.97 -8.45
N LEU A 74 22.98 10.86 -8.65
CA LEU A 74 22.24 11.64 -9.66
C LEU A 74 22.18 13.14 -9.32
N SER A 75 21.93 13.49 -8.06
CA SER A 75 21.85 14.89 -7.62
C SER A 75 23.18 15.64 -7.81
N PRO A 76 24.33 15.11 -7.34
CA PRO A 76 25.63 15.71 -7.63
C PRO A 76 25.98 15.78 -9.12
N LEU A 77 25.66 14.71 -9.87
CA LEU A 77 25.89 14.68 -11.30
C LEU A 77 25.12 15.78 -12.04
N ALA A 78 23.83 15.93 -11.75
CA ALA A 78 22.97 16.95 -12.35
C ALA A 78 23.44 18.37 -12.02
N LYS A 79 23.91 18.59 -10.77
CA LYS A 79 24.46 19.88 -10.35
C LYS A 79 25.79 20.19 -11.03
N PHE A 80 26.70 19.23 -11.10
CA PHE A 80 28.02 19.40 -11.72
C PHE A 80 27.93 19.61 -13.24
N LYS A 81 27.00 18.93 -13.91
CA LYS A 81 26.75 19.08 -15.34
C LYS A 81 25.91 20.31 -15.70
N GLY A 82 25.46 21.08 -14.71
CA GLY A 82 24.66 22.28 -14.92
C GLY A 82 23.22 22.02 -15.40
N TRP A 83 22.72 20.79 -15.27
CA TRP A 83 21.33 20.45 -15.64
C TRP A 83 20.31 21.01 -14.66
N ALA A 84 20.73 21.22 -13.41
CA ALA A 84 19.93 21.82 -12.34
C ALA A 84 20.73 22.97 -11.67
N PRO A 85 20.62 24.21 -12.19
CA PRO A 85 21.44 25.33 -11.73
C PRO A 85 21.04 25.87 -10.36
N GLY A 86 19.80 25.67 -9.91
CA GLY A 86 19.27 26.15 -8.64
C GLY A 86 19.87 25.46 -7.40
N PRO A 87 19.61 25.97 -6.19
CA PRO A 87 20.05 25.34 -4.94
C PRO A 87 19.62 23.87 -4.86
N VAL A 88 20.38 23.00 -4.19
CA VAL A 88 20.07 21.57 -4.11
C VAL A 88 18.68 21.32 -3.49
N ASP A 89 18.26 22.13 -2.52
CA ASP A 89 16.96 21.99 -1.85
C ASP A 89 15.76 22.53 -2.64
N ASP A 90 16.00 23.18 -3.79
CA ASP A 90 14.92 23.73 -4.62
C ASP A 90 14.21 22.61 -5.42
N TRP A 91 12.88 22.66 -5.39
CA TRP A 91 12.02 21.73 -6.12
C TRP A 91 11.87 22.08 -7.60
N GLU A 92 12.06 23.33 -8.01
CA GLU A 92 11.84 23.73 -9.41
C GLU A 92 13.12 23.73 -10.24
N HIS A 93 14.18 24.39 -9.76
CA HIS A 93 15.44 24.53 -10.50
C HIS A 93 16.61 23.76 -9.87
N GLY A 94 16.38 23.14 -8.71
CA GLY A 94 17.37 22.40 -7.94
C GLY A 94 17.54 20.96 -8.37
N SER A 95 18.65 20.34 -7.93
CA SER A 95 18.92 18.93 -8.23
C SER A 95 17.93 18.00 -7.53
N LYS A 96 17.33 18.41 -6.41
CA LYS A 96 16.20 17.73 -5.76
C LYS A 96 14.99 17.63 -6.69
N GLY A 97 14.58 18.73 -7.33
CA GLY A 97 13.53 18.71 -8.34
C GLY A 97 13.87 17.80 -9.53
N TRP A 98 15.12 17.87 -10.00
CA TRP A 98 15.60 17.10 -11.15
C TRP A 98 15.52 15.57 -10.92
N ILE A 99 15.97 15.07 -9.76
CA ILE A 99 15.94 13.63 -9.48
C ILE A 99 14.53 13.07 -9.29
N VAL A 100 13.54 13.91 -8.94
CA VAL A 100 12.13 13.49 -8.84
C VAL A 100 11.62 13.00 -10.19
N TRP A 101 12.09 13.54 -11.32
CA TRP A 101 11.71 13.07 -12.65
C TRP A 101 12.18 11.63 -12.92
N VAL A 102 13.37 11.27 -12.45
CA VAL A 102 13.89 9.90 -12.53
C VAL A 102 13.08 8.98 -11.64
N SER A 103 12.78 9.42 -10.41
CA SER A 103 11.91 8.69 -9.49
C SER A 103 10.51 8.44 -10.07
N LEU A 104 9.89 9.47 -10.63
CA LEU A 104 8.55 9.43 -11.22
C LEU A 104 8.48 8.42 -12.37
N ALA A 105 9.50 8.37 -13.23
CA ALA A 105 9.57 7.38 -14.30
C ALA A 105 9.64 5.94 -13.76
N ILE A 106 10.44 5.70 -12.72
CA ILE A 106 10.49 4.39 -12.05
C ILE A 106 9.12 4.03 -11.47
N MET A 107 8.45 4.96 -10.78
CA MET A 107 7.11 4.71 -10.22
C MET A 107 6.08 4.41 -11.30
N LEU A 108 6.12 5.16 -12.40
CA LEU A 108 5.17 5.00 -13.50
C LEU A 108 5.33 3.64 -14.18
N VAL A 109 6.57 3.25 -14.47
CA VAL A 109 6.86 1.96 -15.08
C VAL A 109 6.50 0.82 -14.13
N ASP A 110 6.89 0.90 -12.86
CA ASP A 110 6.59 -0.14 -11.88
C ASP A 110 5.06 -0.32 -11.72
N ALA A 111 4.31 0.78 -11.70
CA ALA A 111 2.85 0.78 -11.70
C ALA A 111 2.27 0.10 -12.95
N VAL A 112 2.71 0.51 -14.15
CA VAL A 112 2.22 -0.03 -15.43
C VAL A 112 2.53 -1.52 -15.54
N VAL A 113 3.75 -1.95 -15.21
CA VAL A 113 4.18 -3.35 -15.30
C VAL A 113 3.43 -4.21 -14.27
N SER A 114 3.33 -3.75 -13.03
CA SER A 114 2.66 -4.52 -11.97
C SER A 114 1.16 -4.61 -12.21
N LEU A 115 0.50 -3.50 -12.54
CA LEU A 115 -0.93 -3.49 -12.88
C LEU A 115 -1.22 -4.24 -14.17
N GLY A 116 -0.35 -4.12 -15.18
CA GLY A 116 -0.45 -4.90 -16.42
C GLY A 116 -0.34 -6.40 -16.15
N TYR A 117 0.60 -6.82 -15.29
CA TYR A 117 0.73 -8.23 -14.91
C TYR A 117 -0.52 -8.74 -14.17
N VAL A 118 -1.00 -8.01 -13.16
CA VAL A 118 -2.22 -8.40 -12.42
C VAL A 118 -3.43 -8.39 -13.35
N GLY A 119 -3.61 -7.34 -14.14
CA GLY A 119 -4.72 -7.24 -15.10
C GLY A 119 -4.73 -8.37 -16.13
N CYS A 120 -3.56 -8.74 -16.68
CA CYS A 120 -3.44 -9.89 -17.58
C CYS A 120 -3.76 -11.22 -16.89
N ARG A 121 -3.38 -11.39 -15.61
CA ARG A 121 -3.70 -12.59 -14.82
C ARG A 121 -5.19 -12.68 -14.49
N SER A 122 -5.85 -11.55 -14.25
CA SER A 122 -7.27 -11.49 -13.94
C SER A 122 -8.19 -11.70 -15.16
N ILE A 123 -7.66 -11.80 -16.39
CA ILE A 123 -8.44 -12.12 -17.60
C ILE A 123 -8.40 -13.64 -17.85
N PRO A 124 -9.51 -14.38 -17.69
CA PRO A 124 -9.55 -15.83 -17.82
C PRO A 124 -9.36 -16.38 -19.25
N SER A 125 -9.10 -15.52 -20.25
CA SER A 125 -9.12 -15.85 -21.68
C SER A 125 -7.76 -15.87 -22.40
N PHE A 126 -6.62 -15.66 -21.71
CA PHE A 126 -5.30 -15.75 -22.36
C PHE A 126 -4.75 -17.20 -22.37
N PRO A 127 -4.56 -17.84 -23.54
CA PRO A 127 -4.19 -19.26 -23.64
C PRO A 127 -2.79 -19.60 -23.11
N GLU A 128 -1.86 -18.64 -23.11
CA GLU A 128 -0.45 -18.88 -22.74
C GLU A 128 -0.23 -19.07 -21.23
N ILE A 129 -1.15 -18.58 -20.38
CA ILE A 129 -1.00 -18.65 -18.91
C ILE A 129 -1.37 -20.05 -18.37
N ARG A 130 -2.24 -20.80 -19.06
CA ARG A 130 -2.55 -22.20 -18.72
C ARG A 130 -1.34 -23.12 -18.88
N PHE A 131 -0.37 -22.77 -19.72
CA PHE A 131 0.84 -23.57 -19.92
C PHE A 131 1.77 -23.48 -18.69
N ILE A 132 1.95 -22.29 -18.12
CA ILE A 132 2.78 -22.07 -16.92
C ILE A 132 2.12 -22.68 -15.69
N GLU A 133 0.80 -22.60 -15.58
CA GLU A 133 0.04 -23.19 -14.47
C GLU A 133 0.01 -24.73 -14.52
N ASN A 134 -0.07 -25.32 -15.72
CA ASN A 134 0.02 -26.78 -15.91
C ASN A 134 1.45 -27.30 -15.73
N PHE A 135 2.46 -26.52 -16.11
CA PHE A 135 3.86 -26.86 -15.90
C PHE A 135 4.24 -26.78 -14.42
N SER A 136 3.78 -25.76 -13.68
CA SER A 136 4.01 -25.65 -12.24
C SER A 136 3.30 -26.76 -11.45
N LYS A 137 2.07 -27.13 -11.82
CA LYS A 137 1.34 -28.28 -11.23
C LYS A 137 2.04 -29.61 -11.52
N ARG A 138 2.59 -29.81 -12.72
CA ARG A 138 3.39 -31.01 -13.06
C ARG A 138 4.74 -31.05 -12.33
N LEU A 139 5.40 -29.91 -12.17
CA LEU A 139 6.66 -29.82 -11.43
C LEU A 139 6.46 -30.01 -9.92
N ARG A 140 5.33 -29.52 -9.38
CA ARG A 140 4.96 -29.71 -7.97
C ARG A 140 4.65 -31.18 -7.66
N LYS A 141 3.87 -31.86 -8.51
CA LYS A 141 3.65 -33.32 -8.41
C LYS A 141 4.94 -34.12 -8.58
N ALA A 142 5.83 -33.73 -9.49
CA ALA A 142 7.12 -34.39 -9.65
C ALA A 142 8.04 -34.19 -8.44
N ARG A 143 8.00 -33.01 -7.81
CA ARG A 143 8.79 -32.68 -6.61
C ARG A 143 8.25 -33.38 -5.36
N GLU A 144 6.93 -33.51 -5.22
CA GLU A 144 6.26 -34.27 -4.14
C GLU A 144 6.54 -35.78 -4.23
N HIS A 145 6.80 -36.31 -5.44
CA HIS A 145 7.21 -37.71 -5.62
C HIS A 145 8.71 -37.98 -5.38
N ILE A 146 9.56 -36.94 -5.39
CA ILE A 146 11.02 -37.09 -5.29
C ILE A 146 11.53 -36.72 -3.88
N PHE A 147 10.88 -35.81 -3.17
CA PHE A 147 11.23 -35.43 -1.80
C PHE A 147 10.05 -35.67 -0.87
N GLY A 148 10.12 -36.76 -0.10
CA GLY A 148 9.19 -37.05 0.99
C GLY A 148 9.26 -35.98 2.10
N ASP A 149 8.06 -35.63 2.58
CA ASP A 149 7.64 -34.84 3.74
C ASP A 149 8.47 -33.62 4.21
N SER A 150 7.81 -32.46 4.07
CA SER A 150 7.35 -31.56 5.16
C SER A 150 7.49 -30.10 4.74
N PRO A 151 6.39 -29.34 4.64
CA PRO A 151 6.42 -27.95 5.06
C PRO A 151 5.45 -27.74 6.21
N LEU A 152 6.01 -27.22 7.31
CA LEU A 152 5.29 -26.54 8.38
C LEU A 152 4.16 -25.68 7.81
N GLN A 153 2.95 -26.21 7.93
CA GLN A 153 1.72 -25.51 7.64
C GLN A 153 1.42 -24.66 8.87
N TYR A 154 1.42 -23.34 8.71
CA TYR A 154 0.87 -22.45 9.73
C TYR A 154 -0.57 -22.90 9.99
N THR A 155 -0.82 -23.35 11.21
CA THR A 155 -2.14 -23.70 11.72
C THR A 155 -3.04 -22.49 11.57
N LEU A 156 -3.90 -22.50 10.55
CA LEU A 156 -5.16 -21.79 10.63
C LEU A 156 -5.90 -22.36 11.85
N LEU A 157 -6.34 -21.48 12.74
CA LEU A 157 -7.28 -21.83 13.80
C LEU A 157 -8.55 -22.34 13.11
N GLN A 158 -8.61 -23.65 12.92
CA GLN A 158 -9.79 -24.36 12.51
C GLN A 158 -10.64 -24.56 13.76
N ASN A 159 -11.88 -24.08 13.68
CA ASN A 159 -12.91 -24.19 14.71
C ASN A 159 -12.92 -25.57 15.37
N GLN A 160 -12.65 -25.59 16.67
CA GLN A 160 -13.04 -26.66 17.58
C GLN A 160 -13.81 -26.01 18.73
N ASP A 161 -15.11 -25.89 18.55
CA ASP A 161 -16.05 -25.90 19.67
C ASP A 161 -17.03 -27.06 19.37
N GLU A 162 -16.55 -28.29 19.55
CA GLU A 162 -17.41 -29.44 19.81
C GLU A 162 -17.71 -29.49 21.32
N ASP A 163 -19.00 -29.60 21.62
CA ASP A 163 -19.66 -29.95 22.86
C ASP A 163 -18.80 -30.27 24.10
N PHE A 164 -18.90 -29.37 25.08
CA PHE A 164 -18.44 -29.60 26.45
C PHE A 164 -19.48 -30.46 27.20
N GLN A 165 -19.39 -31.79 27.11
CA GLN A 165 -20.06 -32.69 28.08
C GLN A 165 -19.09 -33.03 29.24
N PRO A 166 -19.47 -32.80 30.51
CA PRO A 166 -18.61 -33.13 31.64
C PRO A 166 -18.76 -34.62 32.01
N HIS A 167 -17.68 -35.39 31.84
CA HIS A 167 -17.59 -36.76 32.35
C HIS A 167 -17.38 -36.80 33.87
N THR A 168 -18.28 -37.48 34.59
CA THR A 168 -18.04 -38.03 35.92
C THR A 168 -17.33 -39.39 35.81
N PRO A 169 -16.35 -39.70 36.69
CA PRO A 169 -15.65 -40.97 36.64
C PRO A 169 -16.40 -42.01 37.49
N ASP A 170 -16.57 -43.24 37.00
CA ASP A 170 -16.53 -44.41 37.88
C ASP A 170 -16.49 -45.79 37.18
N THR A 171 -15.47 -46.56 37.59
CA THR A 171 -15.40 -48.01 37.88
C THR A 171 -15.68 -49.11 36.83
N ALA A 172 -14.59 -49.82 36.50
CA ALA A 172 -14.36 -51.28 36.57
C ALA A 172 -15.09 -52.31 35.66
N ASN A 173 -14.21 -53.12 35.04
CA ASN A 173 -14.23 -54.58 34.90
C ASN A 173 -14.79 -55.26 33.61
N ASP A 174 -13.84 -56.02 33.03
CA ASP A 174 -13.93 -57.43 32.59
C ASP A 174 -14.31 -57.82 31.14
N THR A 175 -13.28 -58.39 30.49
CA THR A 175 -13.22 -59.66 29.72
C THR A 175 -13.77 -59.81 28.29
N MET A 176 -12.81 -60.14 27.41
CA MET A 176 -12.71 -61.27 26.46
C MET A 176 -13.81 -61.59 25.42
N GLU A 177 -13.29 -61.72 24.19
CA GLU A 177 -13.51 -62.79 23.20
C GLU A 177 -14.69 -62.78 22.19
N ALA A 178 -14.26 -62.84 20.92
CA ALA A 178 -14.65 -63.79 19.87
C ALA A 178 -15.94 -63.58 19.04
N SER A 179 -15.70 -63.23 17.77
CA SER A 179 -16.23 -63.84 16.52
C SER A 179 -17.75 -63.96 16.29
N ARG A 180 -18.23 -63.41 15.17
CA ARG A 180 -18.78 -64.11 13.98
C ARG A 180 -19.61 -63.19 13.07
N ASP A 181 -19.50 -63.44 11.76
CA ASP A 181 -20.39 -63.00 10.67
C ASP A 181 -21.88 -63.17 11.05
N ASP A 182 -22.82 -62.35 10.58
CA ASP A 182 -23.36 -62.31 9.22
C ASP A 182 -24.49 -61.26 9.16
N ASN A 183 -24.66 -60.68 7.96
CA ASN A 183 -25.81 -59.99 7.36
C ASN A 183 -26.92 -59.38 8.24
N ASP A 184 -27.21 -58.10 7.99
CA ASP A 184 -28.60 -57.66 7.77
C ASP A 184 -28.65 -56.36 6.96
N ASP A 185 -29.61 -56.35 6.03
CA ASP A 185 -29.91 -55.35 5.02
C ASP A 185 -30.15 -53.94 5.58
N VAL A 186 -29.58 -52.92 4.93
CA VAL A 186 -30.01 -51.52 5.12
C VAL A 186 -30.59 -51.01 3.82
N ASP A 187 -31.90 -51.23 3.69
CA ASP A 187 -32.79 -50.43 2.87
C ASP A 187 -33.18 -49.21 3.73
N ARG A 188 -32.66 -48.01 3.39
CA ARG A 188 -33.13 -46.73 3.92
C ARG A 188 -33.22 -45.72 2.79
N ASN A 189 -34.39 -45.70 2.17
CA ASN A 189 -34.98 -44.45 1.70
C ASN A 189 -35.19 -43.55 2.91
N ASP A 190 -34.48 -42.42 2.95
CA ASP A 190 -34.94 -41.23 3.65
C ASP A 190 -34.82 -40.07 2.66
N ASP A 191 -35.95 -39.77 2.04
CA ASP A 191 -36.20 -38.55 1.30
C ASP A 191 -36.19 -37.38 2.28
N GLY A 192 -35.04 -36.75 2.42
CA GLY A 192 -34.89 -35.46 3.07
C GLY A 192 -34.21 -34.51 2.10
N ASP A 193 -34.99 -33.61 1.49
CA ASP A 193 -34.53 -32.43 0.76
C ASP A 193 -33.59 -31.60 1.65
N GLY A 194 -32.30 -31.94 1.62
CA GLY A 194 -31.21 -31.08 2.08
C GLY A 194 -30.85 -30.13 0.96
N ASP A 195 -31.70 -29.12 0.76
CA ASP A 195 -31.32 -27.91 0.03
C ASP A 195 -29.97 -27.44 0.59
N GLY A 196 -29.03 -27.17 -0.32
CA GLY A 196 -27.64 -26.94 0.04
C GLY A 196 -27.49 -25.90 1.14
N ASP A 197 -26.69 -26.23 2.16
CA ASP A 197 -25.93 -25.22 2.90
C ASP A 197 -25.04 -24.51 1.88
N ASP A 198 -25.62 -23.54 1.16
CA ASP A 198 -24.87 -22.46 0.56
C ASP A 198 -24.12 -21.81 1.73
N ASP A 199 -22.78 -21.87 1.68
CA ASP A 199 -21.84 -21.20 2.59
C ASP A 199 -22.18 -19.70 2.68
N ASP A 200 -23.18 -19.36 3.48
CA ASP A 200 -23.73 -18.02 3.55
C ASP A 200 -22.82 -17.21 4.50
N ASP A 201 -21.94 -16.37 3.93
CA ASP A 201 -20.88 -15.60 4.60
C ASP A 201 -21.30 -14.86 5.90
N ALA A 202 -22.59 -14.55 6.07
CA ALA A 202 -23.16 -14.01 7.30
C ALA A 202 -24.67 -14.30 7.39
N PRO A 203 -25.28 -14.31 8.59
CA PRO A 203 -26.73 -14.41 8.75
C PRO A 203 -27.49 -13.35 7.94
N ALA A 204 -28.61 -13.72 7.33
CA ALA A 204 -29.35 -12.86 6.38
C ALA A 204 -29.80 -11.50 6.98
N ASP A 205 -30.05 -11.45 8.28
CA ASP A 205 -30.43 -10.24 9.04
C ASP A 205 -29.26 -9.27 9.26
N GLN A 206 -28.02 -9.76 9.18
CA GLN A 206 -26.80 -8.97 9.40
C GLN A 206 -26.17 -8.47 8.10
N ARG A 207 -26.70 -8.89 6.94
CA ARG A 207 -26.24 -8.48 5.61
C ARG A 207 -26.67 -7.05 5.28
N ILE A 208 -25.85 -6.37 4.49
CA ILE A 208 -26.19 -5.06 3.96
C ILE A 208 -27.16 -5.28 2.79
N GLY A 209 -28.39 -4.76 2.91
CA GLY A 209 -29.41 -4.93 1.88
C GLY A 209 -28.97 -4.34 0.53
N GLY A 210 -29.10 -5.10 -0.56
CA GLY A 210 -28.67 -4.66 -1.90
C GLY A 210 -29.31 -3.34 -2.36
N ARG A 211 -30.55 -3.04 -1.93
CA ARG A 211 -31.19 -1.74 -2.18
C ARG A 211 -30.42 -0.58 -1.55
N LEU A 212 -29.93 -0.76 -0.32
CA LEU A 212 -29.14 0.25 0.39
C LEU A 212 -27.82 0.49 -0.34
N VAL A 213 -27.17 -0.58 -0.84
CA VAL A 213 -25.93 -0.48 -1.62
C VAL A 213 -26.15 0.31 -2.90
N VAL A 214 -27.20 0.01 -3.67
CA VAL A 214 -27.51 0.70 -4.94
C VAL A 214 -27.86 2.16 -4.71
N ILE A 215 -28.75 2.45 -3.75
CA ILE A 215 -29.15 3.82 -3.42
C ILE A 215 -27.95 4.61 -2.87
N GLY A 216 -27.17 4.00 -1.99
CA GLY A 216 -25.95 4.57 -1.41
C GLY A 216 -24.92 4.91 -2.48
N LEU A 217 -24.71 4.02 -3.44
CA LEU A 217 -23.80 4.24 -4.57
C LEU A 217 -24.24 5.41 -5.45
N ILE A 218 -25.52 5.47 -5.84
CA ILE A 218 -26.03 6.57 -6.67
C ILE A 218 -25.91 7.89 -5.90
N THR A 219 -26.27 7.90 -4.62
CA THR A 219 -26.22 9.09 -3.77
C THR A 219 -24.79 9.56 -3.56
N SER A 220 -23.83 8.65 -3.32
CA SER A 220 -22.43 8.99 -3.13
C SER A 220 -21.77 9.52 -4.42
N ILE A 221 -22.14 8.98 -5.58
CA ILE A 221 -21.72 9.52 -6.90
C ILE A 221 -22.22 10.94 -7.09
N ILE A 222 -23.52 11.20 -6.86
CA ILE A 222 -24.10 12.54 -6.99
C ILE A 222 -23.44 13.51 -6.00
N LEU A 223 -23.21 13.08 -4.76
CA LEU A 223 -22.54 13.88 -3.74
C LEU A 223 -21.10 14.20 -4.13
N CYS A 224 -20.34 13.22 -4.63
CA CYS A 224 -18.95 13.40 -5.08
C CYS A 224 -18.87 14.41 -6.24
N ILE A 225 -19.73 14.25 -7.25
CA ILE A 225 -19.80 15.18 -8.39
C ILE A 225 -20.21 16.58 -7.92
N GLY A 226 -21.25 16.68 -7.09
CA GLY A 226 -21.79 17.96 -6.59
C GLY A 226 -20.78 18.72 -5.73
N THR A 227 -20.13 18.05 -4.79
CA THR A 227 -19.12 18.67 -3.91
C THR A 227 -17.86 19.07 -4.69
N THR A 228 -17.39 18.23 -5.62
CA THR A 228 -16.24 18.57 -6.48
C THR A 228 -16.56 19.77 -7.38
N HIS A 229 -17.77 19.80 -7.96
CA HIS A 229 -18.21 20.93 -8.79
C HIS A 229 -18.41 22.21 -7.97
N PHE A 230 -18.88 22.11 -6.73
CA PHE A 230 -19.00 23.27 -5.84
C PHE A 230 -17.63 23.88 -5.50
N VAL A 231 -16.60 23.05 -5.28
CA VAL A 231 -15.26 23.54 -4.90
C VAL A 231 -14.43 23.98 -6.11
N PHE A 232 -14.53 23.27 -7.24
CA PHE A 232 -13.65 23.45 -8.39
C PHE A 232 -14.37 23.83 -9.71
N GLY A 233 -15.69 24.10 -9.68
CA GLY A 233 -16.52 24.24 -10.89
C GLY A 233 -16.07 25.34 -11.86
N ASP A 234 -15.45 26.41 -11.36
CA ASP A 234 -14.90 27.49 -12.19
C ASP A 234 -13.67 27.07 -13.00
N LEU A 235 -12.97 26.02 -12.54
CA LEU A 235 -11.68 25.57 -13.09
C LEU A 235 -11.75 24.18 -13.74
N VAL A 236 -12.66 23.34 -13.26
CA VAL A 236 -12.82 21.95 -13.66
C VAL A 236 -14.19 21.77 -14.30
N PRO A 237 -14.26 21.44 -15.61
CA PRO A 237 -15.52 21.28 -16.29
C PRO A 237 -16.25 20.03 -15.79
N LEU A 238 -17.58 20.11 -15.67
CA LEU A 238 -18.41 19.05 -15.09
C LEU A 238 -18.19 17.68 -15.77
N TYR A 239 -18.02 17.65 -17.10
CA TYR A 239 -17.77 16.41 -17.82
C TYR A 239 -16.49 15.69 -17.34
N ALA A 240 -15.45 16.43 -16.97
CA ALA A 240 -14.19 15.85 -16.50
C ALA A 240 -14.37 15.18 -15.13
N THR A 241 -15.12 15.82 -14.22
CA THR A 241 -15.48 15.24 -12.92
C THR A 241 -16.33 13.98 -13.08
N VAL A 242 -17.32 14.00 -13.96
CA VAL A 242 -18.17 12.83 -14.25
C VAL A 242 -17.32 11.67 -14.75
N ILE A 243 -16.46 11.91 -15.75
CA ILE A 243 -15.55 10.89 -16.28
C ILE A 243 -14.59 10.37 -15.19
N ALA A 244 -14.09 11.24 -14.30
CA ALA A 244 -13.24 10.85 -13.16
C ALA A 244 -13.92 9.86 -12.23
N VAL A 245 -15.18 10.09 -11.89
CA VAL A 245 -15.93 9.15 -11.05
C VAL A 245 -16.12 7.81 -11.76
N PHE A 246 -16.44 7.80 -13.06
CA PHE A 246 -16.57 6.53 -13.81
C PHE A 246 -15.25 5.77 -13.93
N ILE A 247 -14.15 6.46 -14.18
CA ILE A 247 -12.81 5.84 -14.19
C ILE A 247 -12.45 5.31 -12.80
N ALA A 248 -12.78 6.03 -11.73
CA ALA A 248 -12.58 5.59 -10.36
C ALA A 248 -13.28 4.23 -10.09
N LEU A 249 -14.53 4.08 -10.54
CA LEU A 249 -15.28 2.82 -10.39
C LEU A 249 -14.59 1.65 -11.10
N LEU A 250 -14.11 1.85 -12.33
CA LEU A 250 -13.39 0.82 -13.08
C LEU A 250 -12.06 0.46 -12.41
N LEU A 251 -11.29 1.46 -11.98
CA LEU A 251 -10.00 1.25 -11.32
C LEU A 251 -10.15 0.62 -9.93
N SER A 252 -11.27 0.87 -9.25
CA SER A 252 -11.60 0.23 -7.96
C SER A 252 -11.74 -1.28 -8.11
N ILE A 253 -12.37 -1.78 -9.18
CA ILE A 253 -12.48 -3.22 -9.44
C ILE A 253 -11.09 -3.85 -9.60
N MET A 254 -10.20 -3.21 -10.35
CA MET A 254 -8.82 -3.68 -10.54
C MET A 254 -8.04 -3.64 -9.21
N GLY A 255 -8.19 -2.56 -8.43
CA GLY A 255 -7.53 -2.41 -7.13
C GLY A 255 -7.96 -3.46 -6.12
N VAL A 256 -9.27 -3.70 -6.00
CA VAL A 256 -9.85 -4.73 -5.12
C VAL A 256 -9.37 -6.13 -5.50
N ARG A 257 -9.31 -6.47 -6.80
CA ARG A 257 -8.78 -7.76 -7.27
C ARG A 257 -7.28 -7.92 -6.99
N ALA A 258 -6.50 -6.89 -7.30
CA ALA A 258 -5.07 -6.88 -7.02
C ALA A 258 -4.81 -7.08 -5.52
N LEU A 259 -5.56 -6.37 -4.69
CA LEU A 259 -5.50 -6.50 -3.24
C LEU A 259 -5.90 -7.91 -2.77
N GLY A 260 -6.97 -8.47 -3.32
CA GLY A 260 -7.43 -9.82 -2.96
C GLY A 260 -6.45 -10.93 -3.35
N GLU A 261 -5.77 -10.79 -4.50
CA GLU A 261 -4.82 -11.79 -5.00
C GLU A 261 -3.40 -11.64 -4.41
N THR A 262 -2.99 -10.40 -4.07
CA THR A 262 -1.59 -10.09 -3.73
C THR A 262 -1.40 -9.50 -2.34
N ASP A 263 -2.48 -9.24 -1.61
CA ASP A 263 -2.50 -8.51 -0.32
C ASP A 263 -1.85 -7.11 -0.42
N LEU A 264 -1.78 -6.55 -1.62
CA LEU A 264 -1.20 -5.25 -1.90
C LEU A 264 -2.18 -4.40 -2.69
N ASN A 265 -2.52 -3.23 -2.16
CA ASN A 265 -3.38 -2.27 -2.84
C ASN A 265 -2.50 -1.38 -3.73
N PRO A 266 -2.58 -1.46 -5.07
CA PRO A 266 -1.68 -0.73 -5.97
C PRO A 266 -2.10 0.73 -6.16
N VAL A 267 -2.45 1.41 -5.07
CA VAL A 267 -3.05 2.76 -5.00
C VAL A 267 -2.22 3.78 -5.79
N SER A 268 -0.91 3.79 -5.52
CA SER A 268 0.06 4.68 -6.18
C SER A 268 0.15 4.45 -7.70
N GLY A 269 -0.10 3.23 -8.16
CA GLY A 269 -0.12 2.91 -9.58
C GLY A 269 -1.43 3.28 -10.25
N ILE A 270 -2.54 3.01 -9.57
CA ILE A 270 -3.90 3.36 -10.00
C ILE A 270 -4.01 4.88 -10.22
N SER A 271 -3.52 5.69 -9.27
CA SER A 271 -3.59 7.15 -9.37
C SER A 271 -2.80 7.72 -10.55
N LYS A 272 -1.62 7.17 -10.83
CA LYS A 272 -0.78 7.59 -11.98
C LYS A 272 -1.35 7.15 -13.32
N LEU A 273 -1.92 5.94 -13.39
CA LEU A 273 -2.66 5.52 -14.57
C LEU A 273 -3.87 6.42 -14.82
N ALA A 274 -4.62 6.78 -13.77
CA ALA A 274 -5.71 7.73 -13.89
C ALA A 274 -5.21 9.07 -14.47
N GLN A 275 -4.12 9.63 -13.92
CA GLN A 275 -3.51 10.85 -14.48
C GLN A 275 -3.10 10.71 -15.95
N LEU A 276 -2.57 9.56 -16.38
CA LEU A 276 -2.28 9.29 -17.79
C LEU A 276 -3.54 9.25 -18.67
N PHE A 277 -4.60 8.55 -18.23
CA PHE A 277 -5.88 8.52 -18.96
C PHE A 277 -6.49 9.90 -19.08
N PHE A 278 -6.47 10.70 -18.00
CA PHE A 278 -6.99 12.06 -18.02
C PHE A 278 -6.24 12.99 -18.97
N ALA A 279 -4.95 12.77 -19.18
CA ALA A 279 -4.18 13.53 -20.14
C ALA A 279 -4.63 13.33 -21.60
N LEU A 280 -5.23 12.19 -21.92
CA LEU A 280 -5.79 11.90 -23.25
C LEU A 280 -7.16 12.58 -23.47
N ILE A 281 -7.88 12.85 -22.38
CA ILE A 281 -9.25 13.37 -22.40
C ILE A 281 -9.27 14.89 -22.29
N ILE A 282 -8.32 15.49 -21.57
CA ILE A 282 -8.28 16.92 -21.29
C ILE A 282 -7.43 17.62 -22.35
N PRO A 283 -7.97 18.62 -23.07
CA PRO A 283 -7.20 19.41 -24.02
C PRO A 283 -6.04 20.15 -23.33
N GLN A 284 -4.85 20.02 -23.90
CA GLN A 284 -3.63 20.67 -23.39
C GLN A 284 -3.64 22.20 -23.52
N SER A 285 -4.55 22.74 -24.33
CA SER A 285 -4.79 24.17 -24.48
C SER A 285 -5.49 24.80 -23.26
N ASN A 286 -6.09 24.00 -22.38
CA ASN A 286 -6.76 24.52 -21.20
C ASN A 286 -5.72 24.94 -20.14
N LYS A 287 -5.78 26.19 -19.67
CA LYS A 287 -4.89 26.72 -18.62
C LYS A 287 -4.99 25.96 -17.30
N SER A 288 -6.12 25.32 -17.04
CA SER A 288 -6.37 24.51 -15.86
C SER A 288 -6.06 23.01 -16.06
N SER A 289 -5.43 22.61 -17.16
CA SER A 289 -5.19 21.19 -17.49
C SER A 289 -4.47 20.42 -16.38
N VAL A 290 -3.47 21.03 -15.74
CA VAL A 290 -2.74 20.46 -14.59
C VAL A 290 -3.68 20.21 -13.40
N LEU A 291 -4.53 21.18 -13.07
CA LEU A 291 -5.48 21.05 -11.95
C LEU A 291 -6.56 20.02 -12.25
N ILE A 292 -7.13 20.02 -13.46
CA ILE A 292 -8.14 19.04 -13.87
C ILE A 292 -7.55 17.63 -13.78
N ASN A 293 -6.32 17.42 -14.26
CA ASN A 293 -5.62 16.15 -14.15
C ASN A 293 -5.41 15.72 -12.69
N LEU A 294 -5.02 16.66 -11.82
CA LEU A 294 -4.79 16.42 -10.39
C LEU A 294 -6.08 16.01 -9.66
N VAL A 295 -7.17 16.74 -9.85
CA VAL A 295 -8.47 16.45 -9.23
C VAL A 295 -8.99 15.09 -9.71
N ALA A 296 -8.87 14.81 -11.00
CA ALA A 296 -9.34 13.56 -11.56
C ALA A 296 -8.53 12.33 -11.08
N GLY A 297 -7.22 12.50 -10.94
CA GLY A 297 -6.35 11.50 -10.30
C GLY A 297 -6.71 11.27 -8.84
N ALA A 298 -6.99 12.34 -8.09
CA ALA A 298 -7.34 12.26 -6.66
C ALA A 298 -8.69 11.55 -6.42
N VAL A 299 -9.71 11.85 -7.23
CA VAL A 299 -11.01 11.15 -7.18
C VAL A 299 -10.84 9.67 -7.50
N SER A 300 -10.03 9.34 -8.51
CA SER A 300 -9.77 7.96 -8.92
C SER A 300 -9.02 7.16 -7.86
N GLU A 301 -8.00 7.77 -7.25
CA GLU A 301 -7.23 7.18 -6.15
C GLU A 301 -8.10 6.95 -4.92
N ALA A 302 -8.84 7.97 -4.49
CA ALA A 302 -9.68 7.89 -3.30
C ALA A 302 -10.74 6.78 -3.42
N GLY A 303 -11.39 6.66 -4.58
CA GLY A 303 -12.35 5.59 -4.85
C GLY A 303 -11.73 4.19 -4.78
N ALA A 304 -10.59 3.99 -5.46
CA ALA A 304 -9.94 2.69 -5.52
C ALA A 304 -9.30 2.27 -4.18
N LEU A 305 -8.68 3.22 -3.47
CA LEU A 305 -8.13 2.99 -2.13
C LEU A 305 -9.23 2.54 -1.17
N GLN A 306 -10.32 3.33 -1.08
CA GLN A 306 -11.43 3.04 -0.16
C GLN A 306 -12.13 1.72 -0.47
N ALA A 307 -12.28 1.37 -1.76
CA ALA A 307 -12.84 0.08 -2.14
C ALA A 307 -11.99 -1.10 -1.65
N GLY A 308 -10.65 -0.96 -1.72
CA GLY A 308 -9.72 -1.96 -1.21
C GLY A 308 -9.75 -2.08 0.31
N ASP A 309 -9.67 -0.95 1.01
CA ASP A 309 -9.70 -0.90 2.48
C ASP A 309 -11.03 -1.47 3.02
N LEU A 310 -12.16 -1.13 2.38
CA LEU A 310 -13.47 -1.68 2.72
C LEU A 310 -13.52 -3.21 2.58
N MET A 311 -12.95 -3.77 1.51
CA MET A 311 -12.88 -5.22 1.33
C MET A 311 -12.06 -5.90 2.45
N GLN A 312 -10.92 -5.31 2.82
CA GLN A 312 -10.07 -5.84 3.90
C GLN A 312 -10.75 -5.74 5.27
N ASP A 313 -11.42 -4.63 5.56
CA ASP A 313 -12.16 -4.42 6.80
C ASP A 313 -13.32 -5.41 6.93
N LEU A 314 -14.06 -5.64 5.86
CA LEU A 314 -15.15 -6.62 5.83
C LEU A 314 -14.62 -8.05 6.00
N LYS A 315 -13.52 -8.41 5.34
CA LYS A 315 -12.92 -9.74 5.51
C LYS A 315 -12.40 -9.94 6.94
N THR A 316 -11.72 -8.94 7.49
CA THR A 316 -11.23 -8.96 8.88
C THR A 316 -12.38 -9.04 9.86
N GLY A 317 -13.45 -8.27 9.64
CA GLY A 317 -14.68 -8.31 10.42
C GLY A 317 -15.31 -9.68 10.46
N HIS A 318 -15.50 -10.28 9.29
CA HIS A 318 -16.03 -11.62 9.14
C HIS A 318 -15.17 -12.66 9.89
N LEU A 319 -13.84 -12.60 9.78
CA LEU A 319 -12.93 -13.48 10.52
C LEU A 319 -13.01 -13.30 12.06
N LEU A 320 -13.43 -12.12 12.53
CA LEU A 320 -13.63 -11.81 13.95
C LEU A 320 -15.07 -12.02 14.41
N GLY A 321 -15.98 -12.48 13.54
CA GLY A 321 -17.40 -12.63 13.83
C GLY A 321 -18.15 -11.31 14.02
N ALA A 322 -17.65 -10.21 13.46
CA ALA A 322 -18.31 -8.91 13.51
C ALA A 322 -19.49 -8.86 12.52
N ALA A 323 -20.62 -8.28 12.93
CA ALA A 323 -21.79 -8.10 12.09
C ALA A 323 -21.51 -7.10 10.94
N PRO A 324 -21.62 -7.48 9.65
CA PRO A 324 -21.28 -6.60 8.51
C PRO A 324 -22.09 -5.29 8.47
N ASN A 325 -23.37 -5.35 8.84
CA ASN A 325 -24.22 -4.15 8.95
C ASN A 325 -23.69 -3.13 9.96
N ALA A 326 -23.23 -3.59 11.13
CA ALA A 326 -22.67 -2.71 12.15
C ALA A 326 -21.35 -2.08 11.68
N GLN A 327 -20.50 -2.86 10.99
CA GLN A 327 -19.26 -2.36 10.40
C GLN A 327 -19.53 -1.28 9.34
N PHE A 328 -20.49 -1.52 8.44
CA PHE A 328 -20.87 -0.57 7.39
C PHE A 328 -21.30 0.79 7.98
N TRP A 329 -22.21 0.79 8.95
CA TRP A 329 -22.63 2.05 9.58
C TRP A 329 -21.51 2.71 10.39
N GLY A 330 -20.68 1.92 11.06
CA GLY A 330 -19.48 2.42 11.74
C GLY A 330 -18.54 3.15 10.77
N GLN A 331 -18.28 2.58 9.61
CA GLN A 331 -17.46 3.20 8.56
C GLN A 331 -18.12 4.45 7.97
N VAL A 332 -19.43 4.44 7.70
CA VAL A 332 -20.15 5.62 7.18
C VAL A 332 -20.06 6.79 8.16
N ILE A 333 -20.30 6.55 9.46
CA ILE A 333 -20.22 7.57 10.50
C ILE A 333 -18.77 8.06 10.64
N GLY A 334 -17.82 7.13 10.74
CA GLY A 334 -16.40 7.43 10.89
C GLY A 334 -15.83 8.22 9.71
N ALA A 335 -16.13 7.81 8.47
CA ALA A 335 -15.69 8.49 7.27
C ALA A 335 -16.29 9.90 7.15
N THR A 336 -17.56 10.07 7.51
CA THR A 336 -18.23 11.38 7.47
C THR A 336 -17.64 12.35 8.50
N ALA A 337 -17.50 11.90 9.76
CA ALA A 337 -16.90 12.70 10.82
C ALA A 337 -15.42 13.01 10.52
N GLY A 338 -14.69 12.01 10.03
CA GLY A 338 -13.29 12.12 9.61
C GLY A 338 -13.10 13.15 8.50
N ALA A 339 -13.92 13.12 7.45
CA ALA A 339 -13.82 14.08 6.35
C ALA A 339 -13.95 15.53 6.80
N ILE A 340 -14.92 15.82 7.69
CA ILE A 340 -15.13 17.17 8.25
C ILE A 340 -13.95 17.57 9.14
N LEU A 341 -13.53 16.68 10.06
CA LEU A 341 -12.45 16.95 10.98
C LEU A 341 -11.11 17.16 10.27
N SER A 342 -10.79 16.32 9.28
CA SER A 342 -9.56 16.43 8.48
C SER A 342 -9.50 17.75 7.71
N ALA A 343 -10.60 18.19 7.10
CA ALA A 343 -10.66 19.48 6.42
C ALA A 343 -10.44 20.66 7.38
N PHE A 344 -11.03 20.58 8.58
CA PHE A 344 -10.85 21.59 9.63
C PHE A 344 -9.40 21.63 10.14
N ILE A 345 -8.80 20.48 10.45
CA ILE A 345 -7.41 20.39 10.91
C ILE A 345 -6.46 20.92 9.82
N TYR A 346 -6.68 20.56 8.55
CA TYR A 346 -5.89 21.10 7.44
C TYR A 346 -5.92 22.64 7.39
N ARG A 347 -7.09 23.26 7.59
CA ARG A 347 -7.23 24.72 7.67
C ARG A 347 -6.46 25.32 8.84
N ILE A 348 -6.49 24.69 10.02
CA ILE A 348 -5.69 25.14 11.17
C ILE A 348 -4.20 25.09 10.82
N TYR A 349 -3.71 23.97 10.29
CA TYR A 349 -2.29 23.80 9.98
C TYR A 349 -1.80 24.84 8.97
N THR A 350 -2.55 25.04 7.89
CA THR A 350 -2.21 26.03 6.85
C THR A 350 -2.34 27.49 7.32
N SER A 351 -3.10 27.76 8.39
CA SER A 351 -3.19 29.11 8.98
C SER A 351 -2.00 29.46 9.89
N VAL A 352 -1.33 28.45 10.47
CA VAL A 352 -0.23 28.63 11.42
C VAL A 352 1.13 28.37 10.79
N TYR A 353 1.21 27.40 9.87
CA TYR A 353 2.45 26.96 9.25
C TYR A 353 2.46 27.22 7.74
N ALA A 354 3.62 27.64 7.24
CA ALA A 354 3.88 27.67 5.81
C ALA A 354 4.02 26.22 5.29
N ILE A 355 3.19 25.86 4.32
CA ILE A 355 3.19 24.54 3.67
C ILE A 355 3.25 24.79 2.15
N PRO A 356 4.33 24.37 1.45
CA PRO A 356 5.52 23.69 1.97
C PRO A 356 6.44 24.60 2.82
N GLY A 357 7.12 24.00 3.79
CA GLY A 357 8.16 24.67 4.59
C GLY A 357 9.15 23.66 5.19
N ASP A 358 10.12 24.14 5.97
CA ASP A 358 11.17 23.29 6.57
C ASP A 358 10.60 22.23 7.52
N LEU A 359 9.53 22.58 8.24
CA LEU A 359 8.86 21.67 9.17
C LEU A 359 7.90 20.70 8.46
N PHE A 360 7.18 21.19 7.45
CA PHE A 360 6.17 20.44 6.71
C PHE A 360 6.55 20.37 5.23
N GLN A 361 7.42 19.41 4.91
CA GLN A 361 7.72 19.07 3.53
C GLN A 361 6.59 18.25 2.91
N VAL A 362 6.26 18.52 1.65
CA VAL A 362 5.19 17.85 0.89
C VAL A 362 5.74 17.15 -0.36
N PRO A 363 6.75 16.25 -0.23
CA PRO A 363 7.40 15.61 -1.37
C PRO A 363 6.41 14.88 -2.29
N THR A 364 5.40 14.23 -1.70
CA THR A 364 4.36 13.52 -2.45
C THR A 364 3.54 14.49 -3.32
N ALA A 365 3.24 15.70 -2.85
CA ALA A 365 2.51 16.69 -3.66
C ALA A 365 3.33 17.11 -4.90
N TYR A 366 4.67 17.16 -4.79
CA TYR A 366 5.54 17.40 -5.95
C TYR A 366 5.53 16.26 -6.96
N VAL A 367 5.53 15.00 -6.50
CA VAL A 367 5.36 13.84 -7.40
C VAL A 367 4.04 13.94 -8.16
N TRP A 368 2.97 14.33 -7.48
CA TRP A 368 1.64 14.50 -8.08
C TRP A 368 1.59 15.63 -9.11
N ILE A 369 2.06 16.83 -8.75
CA ILE A 369 2.03 17.98 -9.66
C ILE A 369 3.02 17.81 -10.83
N PHE A 370 4.17 17.17 -10.63
CA PHE A 370 5.09 16.87 -11.72
C PHE A 370 4.52 15.83 -12.66
N THR A 371 3.78 14.84 -12.16
CA THR A 371 3.05 13.91 -13.04
C THR A 371 2.01 14.65 -13.87
N ALA A 372 1.20 15.49 -13.23
CA ALA A 372 0.20 16.30 -13.93
C ALA A 372 0.84 17.25 -14.96
N ARG A 373 1.97 17.89 -14.64
CA ARG A 373 2.74 18.73 -15.58
C ARG A 373 3.31 17.90 -16.74
N LEU A 374 3.88 16.73 -16.45
CA LEU A 374 4.47 15.83 -17.46
C LEU A 374 3.45 15.46 -18.53
N VAL A 375 2.31 14.94 -18.09
CA VAL A 375 1.26 14.45 -18.97
C VAL A 375 0.54 15.59 -19.67
N THR A 376 0.71 16.83 -19.18
CA THR A 376 0.24 18.04 -19.86
C THR A 376 1.30 18.74 -20.73
N GLY A 377 2.45 18.09 -20.94
CA GLY A 377 3.51 18.58 -21.83
C GLY A 377 4.38 19.69 -21.23
N GLN A 378 4.40 19.85 -19.91
CA GLN A 378 5.13 20.90 -19.20
C GLN A 378 6.15 20.32 -18.20
N GLY A 379 7.17 21.12 -17.89
CA GLY A 379 7.98 20.95 -16.67
C GLY A 379 9.19 20.01 -16.76
N LEU A 380 9.48 19.37 -17.90
CA LEU A 380 10.65 18.50 -18.06
C LEU A 380 11.96 19.32 -18.10
N PRO A 381 12.88 19.15 -17.13
CA PRO A 381 14.18 19.80 -17.14
C PRO A 381 15.11 19.22 -18.22
N TYR A 382 16.17 19.95 -18.55
CA TYR A 382 17.20 19.46 -19.46
C TYR A 382 17.81 18.14 -18.96
N MET A 383 18.02 17.18 -19.88
CA MET A 383 18.51 15.82 -19.63
C MET A 383 17.64 14.92 -18.74
N ALA A 384 16.56 15.42 -18.14
CA ALA A 384 15.72 14.61 -17.27
C ALA A 384 15.04 13.46 -18.04
N LYS A 385 14.62 13.70 -19.29
CA LYS A 385 13.94 12.69 -20.12
C LYS A 385 14.83 11.48 -20.43
N GLU A 386 16.12 11.68 -20.74
CA GLU A 386 17.05 10.60 -21.10
C GLU A 386 17.32 9.70 -19.89
N TRP A 387 17.56 10.31 -18.72
CA TRP A 387 17.78 9.57 -17.47
C TRP A 387 16.52 8.91 -16.95
N ALA A 388 15.37 9.56 -17.07
CA ALA A 388 14.07 9.00 -16.75
C ALA A 388 13.74 7.78 -17.63
N LEU A 389 13.98 7.86 -18.93
CA LEU A 389 13.80 6.72 -19.85
C LEU A 389 14.76 5.58 -19.53
N GLY A 390 16.05 5.87 -19.29
CA GLY A 390 17.03 4.86 -18.90
C GLY A 390 16.65 4.14 -17.61
N ALA A 391 16.28 4.90 -16.58
CA ALA A 391 15.80 4.35 -15.31
C ALA A 391 14.50 3.55 -15.50
N GLY A 392 13.56 4.05 -16.31
CA GLY A 392 12.34 3.36 -16.65
C GLY A 392 12.59 2.00 -17.31
N ILE A 393 13.51 1.90 -18.28
CA ILE A 393 13.85 0.62 -18.93
C ILE A 393 14.47 -0.35 -17.93
N VAL A 394 15.42 0.11 -17.10
CA VAL A 394 16.04 -0.73 -16.08
C VAL A 394 14.99 -1.26 -15.11
N PHE A 395 14.11 -0.38 -14.61
CA PHE A 395 13.10 -0.78 -13.65
C PHE A 395 11.94 -1.57 -14.26
N ALA A 396 11.64 -1.42 -15.55
CA ALA A 396 10.72 -2.32 -16.24
C ALA A 396 11.22 -3.76 -16.16
N VAL A 397 12.51 -3.97 -16.44
CA VAL A 397 13.14 -5.29 -16.38
C VAL A 397 13.19 -5.81 -14.94
N THR A 398 13.61 -4.99 -13.97
CA THR A 398 13.67 -5.46 -12.57
C THR A 398 12.28 -5.78 -12.02
N THR A 399 11.26 -4.97 -12.33
CA THR A 399 9.88 -5.23 -11.90
C THR A 399 9.33 -6.48 -12.58
N LEU A 400 9.58 -6.70 -13.87
CA LEU A 400 9.21 -7.95 -14.56
C LEU A 400 9.87 -9.17 -13.90
N ILE A 401 11.17 -9.10 -13.61
CA ILE A 401 11.92 -10.18 -12.93
C ILE A 401 11.33 -10.43 -11.54
N ARG A 402 11.07 -9.37 -10.77
CA ARG A 402 10.52 -9.45 -9.41
C ARG A 402 9.13 -10.05 -9.39
N THR A 403 8.29 -9.67 -10.36
CA THR A 403 6.92 -10.17 -10.51
C THR A 403 6.88 -11.62 -11.03
N ALA A 404 7.82 -12.03 -11.88
CA ALA A 404 8.00 -13.43 -12.28
C ALA A 404 8.70 -14.30 -11.20
N GLY A 405 9.23 -13.65 -10.16
CA GLY A 405 9.98 -14.25 -9.06
C GLY A 405 9.18 -14.50 -7.79
N VAL A 406 7.84 -14.40 -7.83
CA VAL A 406 6.97 -14.69 -6.67
C VAL A 406 7.34 -16.08 -6.13
N ASP A 407 7.51 -16.16 -4.79
CA ASP A 407 7.95 -17.34 -4.02
C ASP A 407 9.39 -17.83 -4.21
N LYS A 408 10.25 -17.07 -4.91
CA LYS A 408 11.67 -17.43 -5.06
C LYS A 408 12.56 -16.76 -4.02
N TRP A 409 13.55 -17.51 -3.53
CA TRP A 409 14.51 -17.06 -2.51
C TRP A 409 15.32 -15.81 -2.91
N TRP A 410 15.51 -15.57 -4.21
CA TRP A 410 16.26 -14.43 -4.73
C TRP A 410 15.43 -13.14 -4.87
N ARG A 411 14.09 -13.24 -4.80
CA ARG A 411 13.18 -12.09 -4.99
C ARG A 411 13.51 -10.90 -4.07
N PRO A 412 13.82 -11.08 -2.77
CA PRO A 412 14.13 -9.96 -1.87
C PRO A 412 15.35 -9.13 -2.28
N TYR A 413 16.28 -9.73 -3.04
CA TYR A 413 17.49 -9.04 -3.51
C TYR A 413 17.26 -8.21 -4.77
N VAL A 414 16.14 -8.42 -5.48
CA VAL A 414 15.78 -7.61 -6.65
C VAL A 414 15.08 -6.34 -6.18
N PRO A 415 15.62 -5.15 -6.49
CA PRO A 415 15.08 -3.90 -5.98
C PRO A 415 13.65 -3.65 -6.47
N GLY A 416 12.75 -3.34 -5.54
CA GLY A 416 11.38 -2.93 -5.86
C GLY A 416 11.35 -1.49 -6.38
N GLY A 417 10.68 -1.26 -7.52
CA GLY A 417 10.63 0.04 -8.18
C GLY A 417 10.06 1.14 -7.28
N ILE A 418 8.91 0.89 -6.66
CA ILE A 418 8.29 1.86 -5.73
C ILE A 418 9.23 2.22 -4.58
N ALA A 419 9.83 1.22 -3.91
CA ALA A 419 10.70 1.47 -2.77
C ALA A 419 11.94 2.31 -3.17
N VAL A 420 12.60 1.96 -4.28
CA VAL A 420 13.72 2.75 -4.79
C VAL A 420 13.28 4.17 -5.16
N ALA A 421 12.16 4.33 -5.87
CA ALA A 421 11.66 5.63 -6.25
C ALA A 421 11.35 6.53 -5.04
N VAL A 422 10.73 5.96 -4.00
CA VAL A 422 10.47 6.63 -2.72
C VAL A 422 11.77 7.09 -2.05
N GLY A 423 12.84 6.31 -2.15
CA GLY A 423 14.18 6.70 -1.71
C GLY A 423 14.79 7.86 -2.49
N ILE A 424 14.52 7.96 -3.79
CA ILE A 424 15.04 9.01 -4.67
C ILE A 424 14.35 10.36 -4.40
N TYR A 425 13.01 10.39 -4.27
CA TYR A 425 12.31 11.67 -4.11
C TYR A 425 12.28 12.17 -2.64
N ASN A 426 12.37 11.27 -1.66
CA ASN A 426 12.46 11.68 -0.26
C ASN A 426 13.88 12.12 0.09
N VAL A 427 14.00 13.15 0.91
CA VAL A 427 15.28 13.58 1.45
C VAL A 427 15.96 12.45 2.26
N PRO A 428 17.30 12.36 2.24
CA PRO A 428 18.03 11.29 2.93
C PRO A 428 17.71 11.19 4.42
N SER A 429 17.38 12.31 5.06
CA SER A 429 17.07 12.38 6.49
C SER A 429 15.93 11.47 6.93
N PHE A 430 14.87 11.37 6.13
CA PHE A 430 13.75 10.49 6.42
C PHE A 430 14.06 9.03 6.05
N THR A 431 14.79 8.82 4.95
CA THR A 431 15.12 7.48 4.45
C THR A 431 16.09 6.75 5.39
N LEU A 432 17.10 7.44 5.91
CA LEU A 432 18.07 6.86 6.84
C LEU A 432 17.43 6.47 8.17
N ALA A 433 16.50 7.28 8.68
CA ALA A 433 15.75 6.96 9.89
C ALA A 433 14.89 5.70 9.71
N ARG A 434 14.24 5.54 8.55
CA ARG A 434 13.51 4.32 8.18
C ARG A 434 14.45 3.13 8.02
N ALA A 435 15.64 3.32 7.44
CA ALA A 435 16.66 2.27 7.32
C ALA A 435 17.08 1.73 8.70
N VAL A 436 17.28 2.61 9.69
CA VAL A 436 17.56 2.20 11.08
C VAL A 436 16.42 1.33 11.63
N GLY A 437 15.16 1.71 11.39
CA GLY A 437 14.00 0.89 11.76
C GLY A 437 13.99 -0.48 11.09
N GLY A 438 14.30 -0.55 9.80
CA GLY A 438 14.41 -1.80 9.06
C GLY A 438 15.54 -2.72 9.55
N ILE A 439 16.67 -2.15 9.97
CA ILE A 439 17.80 -2.89 10.57
C ILE A 439 17.39 -3.43 11.95
N ILE A 440 16.67 -2.64 12.76
CA ILE A 440 16.12 -3.09 14.05
C ILE A 440 15.17 -4.27 13.83
N CYS A 441 14.27 -4.16 12.85
CA CYS A 441 13.36 -5.26 12.48
C CYS A 441 14.12 -6.52 12.04
N TRP A 442 15.17 -6.37 11.24
CA TRP A 442 16.03 -7.48 10.82
C TRP A 442 16.70 -8.15 12.02
N TYR A 443 17.29 -7.36 12.91
CA TYR A 443 17.94 -7.86 14.12
C TYR A 443 16.96 -8.61 15.04
N TRP A 444 15.77 -8.04 15.25
CA TRP A 444 14.72 -8.64 16.08
C TRP A 444 14.22 -9.98 15.55
N THR A 445 14.03 -10.07 14.23
CA THR A 445 13.45 -11.27 13.60
C THR A 445 14.49 -12.34 13.30
N ARG A 446 15.61 -11.96 12.69
CA ARG A 446 16.62 -12.91 12.19
C ARG A 446 17.61 -13.33 13.26
N ILE A 447 17.98 -12.43 14.17
CA ILE A 447 19.00 -12.71 15.19
C ILE A 447 18.34 -13.13 16.51
N LEU A 448 17.33 -12.39 16.96
CA LEU A 448 16.64 -12.70 18.22
C LEU A 448 15.51 -13.74 18.08
N GLY A 449 15.09 -14.09 16.86
CA GLY A 449 14.07 -15.11 16.61
C GLY A 449 12.68 -14.76 17.16
N ARG A 450 12.38 -13.47 17.40
CA ARG A 450 11.13 -13.03 18.02
C ARG A 450 10.07 -12.66 16.98
N SER A 451 8.81 -12.79 17.37
CA SER A 451 7.66 -12.47 16.50
C SER A 451 7.64 -10.99 16.09
N ASN A 452 7.29 -10.75 14.82
CA ASN A 452 7.08 -9.41 14.24
C ASN A 452 5.94 -8.64 14.90
N ALA A 453 4.90 -9.34 15.36
CA ALA A 453 3.67 -8.71 15.84
C ALA A 453 3.92 -7.73 16.99
N GLN A 454 4.78 -8.10 17.95
CA GLN A 454 5.10 -7.23 19.09
C GLN A 454 5.84 -5.95 18.67
N LEU A 455 6.72 -6.06 17.68
CA LEU A 455 7.49 -4.95 17.15
C LEU A 455 6.61 -3.97 16.34
N ILE A 456 5.67 -4.51 15.57
CA ILE A 456 4.69 -3.74 14.78
C ILE A 456 3.72 -3.01 15.72
N ILE A 457 3.21 -3.68 16.77
CA ILE A 457 2.34 -3.04 17.77
C ILE A 457 3.05 -1.84 18.41
N LEU A 458 4.32 -2.01 18.81
CA LEU A 458 5.14 -0.93 19.37
C LEU A 458 5.39 0.22 18.39
N ALA A 459 5.55 -0.08 17.11
CA ALA A 459 5.78 0.92 16.07
C ALA A 459 4.50 1.68 15.67
N SER A 460 3.35 1.00 15.65
CA SER A 460 2.05 1.55 15.22
C SER A 460 1.51 2.65 16.13
N VAL A 461 1.75 2.55 17.45
CA VAL A 461 1.34 3.54 18.46
C VAL A 461 2.08 4.88 18.31
N ARG A 462 3.11 4.97 17.46
CA ARG A 462 3.85 6.21 17.20
C ARG A 462 3.50 6.90 15.89
N GLN A 463 2.73 6.23 15.01
CA GLN A 463 2.26 6.81 13.75
C GLN A 463 0.85 7.43 13.86
N THR A 464 0.08 7.02 14.88
CA THR A 464 -1.19 7.63 15.29
C THR A 464 -0.90 8.73 16.31
#